data_AF-A0A6G1YNF8-F1
#
_entry.id   AF-A0A6G1YNF8-F1
#
_cell.length_a   1.000
_cell.length_b   1.000
_cell.length_c   1.000
_cell.angle_alpha   90.00
_cell.angle_beta   90.00
_cell.angle_gamma   90.00
#
_symmetry.space_group_name_H-M   'P 1'
#
loop_
_entity.id
_entity.type
_entity.pdbx_description
1 polymer ?
#
loop_
_entity_poly.entity_id
_entity_poly.type
_entity_poly.pdbx_seq_one_letter_code
_entity_poly.pdbx_strand_id
1 'polypeptide(L)' 'MKGIPDKPISDKNGSSSIHNNPMVHKKYKEFTEVRAKKLYEELIIQYLKSSNEAEAAEKARSIIRKQCKIRGMPYWSWI' A
#
# COMPACT_ATOMS: atom_id res chain seq x y z
N MET A 1 -25.85 38.33 29.18
CA MET A 1 -24.78 38.56 28.18
C MET A 1 -24.29 37.20 27.70
N LYS A 2 -24.35 36.97 26.38
CA LYS A 2 -23.80 35.77 25.72
C LYS A 2 -22.28 35.85 25.73
N GLY A 3 -21.60 34.72 25.92
CA GLY A 3 -20.15 34.60 25.77
C GLY A 3 -19.69 33.15 25.86
N ILE A 4 -19.88 32.40 24.77
CA ILE A 4 -19.06 31.21 24.41
C ILE A 4 -18.09 31.74 23.34
N PRO A 5 -16.77 31.49 23.41
CA PRO A 5 -16.14 30.40 22.64
C PRO A 5 -14.83 29.87 23.34
N ASP A 6 -14.13 28.80 22.98
CA ASP A 6 -13.96 27.98 21.77
C ASP A 6 -13.64 26.53 22.19
N LYS A 7 -14.12 25.55 21.41
CA LYS A 7 -13.37 24.31 21.14
C LYS A 7 -12.84 24.48 19.72
N PRO A 8 -11.65 23.97 19.34
CA PRO A 8 -11.69 22.65 18.70
C PRO A 8 -10.40 21.79 18.77
N ILE A 9 -10.59 20.50 18.48
CA ILE A 9 -9.63 19.49 17.98
C ILE A 9 -8.71 18.81 19.01
N SER A 10 -9.02 17.54 19.30
CA SER A 10 -8.02 16.48 19.27
C SER A 10 -8.56 15.33 18.42
N ASP A 11 -7.64 14.68 17.73
CA ASP A 11 -7.79 14.24 16.36
C ASP A 11 -8.71 13.04 16.13
N LYS A 12 -9.43 13.14 15.01
CA LYS A 12 -10.03 12.00 14.33
C LYS A 12 -8.89 11.17 13.72
N ASN A 13 -8.55 10.04 14.33
CA ASN A 13 -7.93 8.95 13.57
C ASN A 13 -8.94 7.81 13.39
N GLY A 14 -9.74 7.99 12.33
CA GLY A 14 -10.15 6.94 11.41
C GLY A 14 -10.45 5.58 11.98
N SER A 15 -11.61 5.47 12.65
CA SER A 15 -12.37 4.23 12.58
C SER A 15 -12.76 4.00 11.11
N SER A 16 -12.10 3.05 10.45
CA SER A 16 -12.65 2.38 9.27
C SER A 16 -12.79 0.91 9.61
N SER A 17 -13.84 0.65 10.39
CA SER A 17 -14.55 -0.62 10.33
C SER A 17 -15.13 -0.80 8.92
N ILE A 18 -15.43 -2.06 8.58
CA ILE A 18 -16.28 -2.54 7.48
C ILE A 18 -15.54 -2.66 6.13
N HIS A 19 -15.37 -3.83 5.50
CA HIS A 19 -16.31 -4.94 5.31
C HIS A 19 -15.64 -6.33 5.41
N ASN A 20 -16.10 -7.14 6.37
CA ASN A 20 -16.15 -8.59 6.18
C ASN A 20 -17.18 -8.86 5.07
N ASN A 21 -16.70 -9.02 3.83
CA ASN A 21 -17.51 -9.58 2.76
C ASN A 21 -16.87 -10.91 2.38
N PRO A 22 -17.39 -12.07 2.83
CA PRO A 22 -16.98 -13.36 2.32
C PRO A 22 -17.68 -13.57 0.97
N MET A 23 -17.50 -12.65 0.03
CA MET A 23 -18.15 -12.71 -1.26
C MET A 23 -17.10 -12.76 -2.35
N VAL A 24 -17.10 -13.93 -2.97
CA VAL A 24 -16.47 -14.26 -4.24
C VAL A 24 -14.97 -14.52 -4.10
N HIS A 25 -14.66 -15.79 -3.81
CA HIS A 25 -13.42 -16.46 -4.18
C HIS A 25 -13.16 -16.38 -5.72
N LYS A 26 -12.98 -15.17 -6.27
CA LYS A 26 -12.07 -15.03 -7.40
C LYS A 26 -10.70 -15.31 -6.79
N LYS A 27 -10.16 -16.50 -7.06
CA LYS A 27 -8.82 -16.96 -6.67
C LYS A 27 -7.75 -16.03 -7.28
N TYR A 28 -7.74 -14.75 -6.91
CA TYR A 28 -6.59 -13.91 -7.11
C TYR A 28 -5.51 -14.51 -6.23
N LYS A 29 -4.55 -15.17 -6.89
CA LYS A 29 -3.37 -15.78 -6.27
C LYS A 29 -2.85 -14.81 -5.22
N GLU A 30 -2.77 -15.25 -3.97
CA GLU A 30 -2.41 -14.41 -2.84
C GLU A 30 -1.15 -13.60 -3.16
N PHE A 31 -1.15 -12.34 -2.77
CA PHE A 31 0.02 -11.47 -2.90
C PHE A 31 0.68 -11.41 -1.53
N THR A 32 1.48 -12.42 -1.23
CA THR A 32 2.23 -12.51 0.02
C THR A 32 3.51 -11.67 -0.05
N GLU A 33 4.10 -11.38 1.10
CA GLU A 33 5.39 -10.66 1.17
C GLU A 33 6.49 -11.38 0.36
N VAL A 34 6.52 -12.71 0.43
CA VAL A 34 7.46 -13.54 -0.35
C VAL A 34 7.31 -13.28 -1.84
N ARG A 35 6.05 -13.18 -2.32
CA ARG A 35 5.77 -12.90 -3.73
C ARG A 35 6.09 -11.46 -4.11
N ALA A 36 5.88 -10.51 -3.20
CA ALA A 36 6.24 -9.12 -3.41
C ALA A 36 7.76 -8.92 -3.48
N LYS A 37 8.53 -9.59 -2.61
CA LYS A 37 10.00 -9.60 -2.64
C LYS A 37 10.54 -10.17 -3.94
N LYS A 38 10.01 -11.33 -4.37
CA LYS A 38 10.40 -11.91 -5.67
C LYS A 38 10.08 -10.97 -6.84
N LEU A 39 8.90 -10.35 -6.83
CA LEU A 39 8.54 -9.36 -7.85
C LEU A 39 9.47 -8.13 -7.80
N TYR A 40 9.84 -7.67 -6.61
CA TYR A 40 10.78 -6.57 -6.43
C TYR A 40 12.12 -6.90 -7.08
N GLU A 41 12.71 -8.06 -6.77
CA GLU A 41 13.97 -8.52 -7.35
C GLU A 41 13.90 -8.62 -8.88
N GLU A 42 12.84 -9.21 -9.43
CA GLU A 42 12.62 -9.31 -10.88
C GLU A 42 12.55 -7.91 -11.53
N LEU A 43 11.81 -6.98 -10.92
CA LEU A 43 11.69 -5.60 -11.40
C LEU A 43 13.01 -4.83 -11.31
N ILE A 44 13.78 -5.01 -10.23
CA ILE A 44 15.10 -4.40 -10.06
C ILE A 44 16.04 -4.87 -11.17
N ILE A 45 16.16 -6.19 -11.38
CA ILE A 45 17.02 -6.74 -12.43
C ILE A 45 16.61 -6.23 -13.81
N GLN A 46 15.31 -6.10 -14.06
CA GLN A 46 14.81 -5.58 -15.33
C GLN A 46 15.11 -4.10 -15.51
N TYR A 47 14.87 -3.26 -14.51
CA TYR A 47 15.07 -1.82 -14.61
C TYR A 47 16.53 -1.40 -14.55
N LEU A 48 17.39 -2.15 -13.85
CA LEU A 48 18.84 -1.91 -13.85
C LEU A 48 19.47 -2.05 -15.24
N LYS A 49 18.82 -2.77 -16.17
CA LYS A 49 19.29 -2.85 -17.56
C LYS A 49 19.09 -1.54 -18.34
N SER A 50 18.29 -0.61 -17.83
CA SER A 50 17.88 0.60 -18.56
C SER A 50 17.89 1.87 -17.72
N SER A 51 18.13 1.79 -16.40
CA SER A 51 18.03 2.92 -15.47
C SER A 51 18.96 2.71 -14.27
N ASN A 52 19.18 3.78 -13.51
CA ASN A 52 19.98 3.75 -12.28
C ASN A 52 19.27 2.98 -11.16
N GLU A 53 20.04 2.48 -10.20
CA GLU A 53 19.54 1.68 -9.07
C GLU A 53 18.42 2.38 -8.28
N ALA A 54 18.59 3.67 -7.97
CA ALA A 54 17.58 4.43 -7.23
C ALA A 54 16.25 4.53 -7.98
N GLU A 55 16.30 4.77 -9.29
CA GLU A 55 15.11 4.90 -10.13
C GLU A 55 14.42 3.53 -10.34
N ALA A 56 15.22 2.48 -10.52
CA ALA A 56 14.75 1.10 -10.59
C ALA A 56 14.00 0.70 -9.31
N ALA A 57 14.57 1.04 -8.14
CA ALA A 57 13.95 0.79 -6.84
C ALA A 57 12.63 1.54 -6.67
N GLU A 58 12.58 2.83 -7.02
CA GLU A 58 11.35 3.62 -6.92
C GLU A 58 10.24 3.06 -7.82
N LYS A 59 10.58 2.71 -9.07
CA LYS A 59 9.66 2.07 -10.02
C LYS A 59 9.14 0.74 -9.49
N ALA A 60 10.02 -0.11 -8.98
CA ALA A 60 9.65 -1.40 -8.40
C ALA A 60 8.71 -1.24 -7.19
N ARG A 61 9.03 -0.33 -6.25
CA ARG A 61 8.16 -0.02 -5.10
C ARG A 61 6.81 0.53 -5.53
N SER A 62 6.76 1.40 -6.54
CA SER A 62 5.51 1.95 -7.09
C SER A 62 4.59 0.85 -7.62
N ILE A 63 5.14 -0.15 -8.31
CA ILE A 63 4.37 -1.31 -8.79
C ILE A 63 3.82 -2.13 -7.62
N ILE A 64 4.64 -2.40 -6.60
CA ILE A 64 4.21 -3.17 -5.43
C ILE A 64 3.11 -2.43 -4.65
N ARG A 65 3.23 -1.10 -4.47
CA ARG A 65 2.17 -0.26 -3.90
C ARG A 65 0.86 -0.40 -4.67
N LYS A 66 0.91 -0.37 -6.00
CA LYS A 66 -0.28 -0.60 -6.83
C LYS A 66 -0.88 -2.00 -6.60
N GLN A 67 -0.05 -3.03 -6.49
CA GLN A 67 -0.52 -4.40 -6.22
C GLN A 67 -1.19 -4.52 -4.84
N CYS A 68 -0.66 -3.85 -3.81
CA CYS A 68 -1.27 -3.78 -2.48
C CYS A 68 -2.62 -3.05 -2.52
N LYS A 69 -2.68 -1.87 -3.18
CA LYS A 69 -3.91 -1.08 -3.31
C LYS A 69 -5.03 -1.86 -4.01
N ILE A 70 -4.72 -2.58 -5.09
CA ILE A 70 -5.70 -3.39 -5.83
C ILE A 70 -6.29 -4.50 -4.94
N ARG A 71 -5.52 -5.01 -3.98
CA ARG A 71 -5.92 -6.11 -3.08
C ARG A 71 -6.41 -5.63 -1.72
N GLY A 72 -6.47 -4.31 -1.49
CA GLY A 72 -6.87 -3.74 -0.19
C GLY A 72 -5.92 -4.11 0.95
N MET A 73 -4.64 -4.34 0.65
CA MET A 73 -3.64 -4.75 1.64
C MET A 73 -2.81 -3.55 2.13
N PRO A 74 -2.35 -3.57 3.39
CA PRO A 74 -1.39 -2.58 3.86
C PRO A 74 -0.06 -2.68 3.09
N TYR A 75 0.71 -1.60 3.10
CA TYR A 75 2.08 -1.60 2.58
C TYR A 75 3.03 -2.22 3.60
N TRP A 76 4.08 -2.88 3.15
CA TRP A 76 5.17 -3.33 4.02
C TRP A 76 6.10 -2.17 4.37
N SER A 77 6.83 -2.28 5.48
CA SER A 77 7.75 -1.24 5.97
C SER A 77 8.88 -0.88 5.01
N TRP A 78 9.19 -1.73 4.04
CA TRP A 78 10.24 -1.55 3.04
C TRP A 78 9.73 -0.98 1.69
N ILE A 79 8.41 -0.73 1.59
CA ILE A 79 7.73 -0.17 0.42
C ILE A 79 7.35 1.29 0.65
#